data_AF-A0AAW5C0I8-F1
#
_entry.id   AF-A0AAW5C0I8-F1
#
_cell.length_a   1.000
_cell.length_b   1.000
_cell.length_c   1.000
_cell.angle_alpha   90.00
_cell.angle_beta   90.00
_cell.angle_gamma   90.00
#
_symmetry.space_group_name_H-M   'P 1'
#
loop_
_entity.id
_entity.type
_entity.pdbx_description
1 polymer ?
#
loop_
_entity_poly.entity_id
_entity_poly.type
_entity_poly.pdbx_seq_one_letter_code
_entity_poly.pdbx_strand_id
1 'polypeptide(L)'
;MELLSYPTFSIVRLVDGKRKTVEESRLPNIFFAYGTEEEIKSFVYDNINLPYLRFYYRHFHISKKVEKEPLIVSNNQIESLRIICKADADDIIVSIDEVQKFQKGQAVRIVEGKFKGVTGIVARYQEQQRVGIVIDGLLTMATAYIPNAFIEVVKK
;
A
#
# COMPACT_ATOMS: atom_id res chain seq x y z
N MET A 1 14.30 10.68 10.33
CA MET A 1 13.05 9.97 9.98
C MET A 1 12.13 10.94 9.27
N GLU A 2 11.94 10.78 7.96
CA GLU A 2 10.85 11.43 7.25
C GLU A 2 9.63 10.50 7.25
N LEU A 3 8.49 11.00 7.72
CA LEU A 3 7.21 10.29 7.62
C LEU A 3 6.76 10.35 6.16
N LEU A 4 6.90 9.23 5.43
CA LEU A 4 6.66 9.24 3.98
C LEU A 4 5.16 9.27 3.64
N SER A 5 4.27 8.61 4.37
CA SER A 5 2.85 8.69 4.03
C SER A 5 1.97 8.07 5.10
N TYR A 6 0.87 8.74 5.41
CA TYR A 6 -0.33 8.09 5.92
C TYR A 6 -1.21 7.80 4.69
N PRO A 7 -1.45 6.53 4.31
CA PRO A 7 -2.49 6.21 3.33
C PRO A 7 -3.86 6.43 3.99
N THR A 8 -4.23 7.69 4.13
CA THR A 8 -5.53 8.11 4.62
C THR A 8 -6.52 8.19 3.46
N PHE A 9 -7.73 7.71 3.68
CA PHE A 9 -8.85 7.87 2.76
C PHE A 9 -9.95 8.64 3.48
N SER A 10 -10.63 9.51 2.74
CA SER A 10 -11.82 10.19 3.24
C SER A 10 -13.01 9.23 3.19
N ILE A 11 -13.61 8.92 4.34
CA ILE A 11 -14.83 8.11 4.44
C ILE A 11 -15.94 9.01 4.98
N VAL A 12 -17.11 9.01 4.34
CA VAL A 12 -18.29 9.69 4.88
C VAL A 12 -18.93 8.77 5.93
N ARG A 13 -18.86 9.15 7.20
CA ARG A 13 -19.54 8.47 8.31
C ARG A 13 -20.68 9.32 8.87
N LEU A 14 -21.67 8.66 9.45
CA LEU A 14 -22.66 9.32 10.29
C LEU A 14 -22.06 9.43 11.70
N VAL A 15 -21.69 10.64 12.12
CA VAL A 15 -21.16 10.92 13.46
C VAL A 15 -22.15 11.87 14.14
N ASP A 16 -22.71 11.44 15.27
CA ASP A 16 -23.75 12.19 16.03
C ASP A 16 -24.95 12.61 15.17
N GLY A 17 -25.43 11.71 14.31
CA GLY A 17 -26.58 11.97 13.43
C GLY A 17 -26.30 12.90 12.23
N LYS A 18 -25.07 13.41 12.09
CA LYS A 18 -24.65 14.24 10.94
C LYS A 18 -23.66 13.48 10.06
N ARG A 19 -23.82 13.60 8.74
CA ARG A 19 -22.81 13.10 7.79
C ARG A 19 -21.56 13.96 7.93
N LYS A 20 -20.43 13.35 8.29
CA LYS A 20 -19.12 13.99 8.33
C LYS A 20 -18.14 13.18 7.47
N THR A 21 -17.36 13.87 6.66
CA THR A 21 -16.18 13.29 6.01
C THR A 21 -15.09 13.17 7.06
N VAL A 22 -14.70 11.94 7.39
CA VAL A 22 -13.62 11.66 8.34
C VAL A 22 -12.46 11.06 7.57
N GLU A 23 -11.26 11.57 7.83
CA GLU A 23 -10.03 11.02 7.30
C GLU A 23 -9.63 9.81 8.17
N GLU A 24 -9.73 8.61 7.61
CA GLU A 24 -9.38 7.37 8.31
C GLU A 24 -8.22 6.67 7.59
N SER A 25 -7.26 6.16 8.37
CA SER A 25 -6.27 5.24 7.83
C SER A 25 -6.96 3.93 7.46
N ARG A 26 -6.87 3.51 6.19
CA ARG A 26 -7.31 2.17 5.78
C ARG A 26 -6.39 1.06 6.32
N LEU A 27 -5.25 1.43 6.88
CA LEU A 27 -4.31 0.55 7.56
C LEU A 27 -4.17 1.00 9.02
N PRO A 28 -5.08 0.60 9.91
CA PRO A 28 -4.97 0.97 11.31
C PRO A 28 -3.67 0.44 11.90
N ASN A 29 -2.99 1.27 12.71
CA ASN A 29 -1.74 0.94 13.41
C ASN A 29 -0.52 0.65 12.51
N ILE A 30 -0.56 1.05 11.23
CA ILE A 30 0.57 0.89 10.30
C ILE A 30 0.91 2.26 9.69
N PHE A 31 2.20 2.57 9.65
CA PHE A 31 2.74 3.69 8.88
C PHE A 31 4.08 3.31 8.27
N PHE A 32 4.49 4.05 7.24
CA PHE A 32 5.76 3.83 6.54
C PHE A 32 6.78 4.89 6.97
N ALA A 33 8.01 4.46 7.21
CA ALA A 33 9.13 5.33 7.58
C ALA A 33 10.28 5.15 6.58
N TYR A 34 10.94 6.26 6.25
CA TYR A 34 12.19 6.27 5.48
C TYR A 34 13.38 6.52 6.39
N GLY A 35 14.41 5.71 6.22
CA GLY A 35 15.66 5.80 6.96
C GLY A 35 16.46 4.52 6.85
N THR A 36 17.66 4.53 7.42
CA THR A 36 18.43 3.30 7.60
C THR A 36 17.82 2.43 8.70
N GLU A 37 18.15 1.15 8.71
CA GLU A 37 17.68 0.24 9.77
C GLU A 37 18.13 0.72 11.16
N GLU A 38 19.35 1.23 11.28
CA GLU A 38 19.94 1.75 12.52
C GLU A 38 19.18 2.97 13.04
N GLU A 39 18.85 3.91 12.15
CA GLU A 39 18.05 5.08 12.50
C GLU A 39 16.67 4.66 13.03
N ILE A 40 15.97 3.77 12.31
CA ILE A 40 14.61 3.36 12.71
C ILE A 40 14.65 2.52 14.00
N LYS A 41 15.67 1.68 14.20
CA LYS A 41 15.86 0.92 15.45
C LYS A 41 15.87 1.80 16.69
N SER A 42 16.46 3.00 16.62
CA SER A 42 16.49 3.95 17.76
C SER A 42 15.10 4.45 18.20
N PHE A 43 14.09 4.35 17.31
CA PHE A 43 12.70 4.69 17.63
C PHE A 43 11.89 3.48 18.10
N VAL A 44 12.24 2.28 17.62
CA VAL A 44 11.46 1.04 17.82
C VAL A 44 11.87 0.28 19.08
N TYR A 45 13.16 0.34 19.46
CA TYR A 45 13.69 -0.35 20.63
C TYR A 45 14.03 0.64 21.74
N ASP A 46 13.73 0.25 22.98
CA ASP A 46 14.07 0.96 24.22
C ASP A 46 13.66 2.45 24.26
N ASN A 47 12.64 2.82 23.49
CA ASN A 47 12.13 4.19 23.43
C ASN A 47 10.92 4.36 24.36
N ILE A 48 11.12 5.08 25.47
CA ILE A 48 10.08 5.35 26.49
C ILE A 48 8.91 6.17 25.92
N ASN A 49 9.17 7.01 24.91
CA ASN A 49 8.15 7.85 24.29
C ASN A 49 7.29 7.09 23.26
N LEU A 50 7.81 5.99 22.73
CA LEU A 50 7.15 5.17 21.69
C LEU A 50 7.11 3.68 22.10
N PRO A 51 6.54 3.33 23.27
CA PRO A 51 6.66 1.99 23.86
C PRO A 51 5.96 0.89 23.04
N TYR A 52 5.00 1.27 22.20
CA TYR A 52 4.22 0.36 21.36
C TYR A 52 4.70 0.30 19.90
N LEU A 53 5.68 1.13 19.52
CA LEU A 53 6.16 1.16 18.15
C LEU A 53 7.02 -0.08 17.88
N ARG A 54 6.66 -0.86 16.86
CA ARG A 54 7.35 -2.09 16.46
C ARG A 54 7.55 -2.11 14.95
N PHE A 55 8.63 -2.74 14.50
CA PHE A 55 8.76 -3.13 13.11
C PHE A 55 7.65 -4.11 12.74
N TYR A 56 7.09 -3.92 11.55
CA TYR A 56 6.27 -4.94 10.93
C TYR A 56 7.19 -6.01 10.34
N TYR A 57 7.13 -7.24 10.85
CA TYR A 57 8.02 -8.32 10.42
C TYR A 57 7.35 -9.21 9.38
N ARG A 58 8.05 -9.43 8.27
CA ARG A 58 7.73 -10.55 7.39
C ARG A 58 8.37 -11.82 7.95
N HIS A 59 7.61 -12.91 7.98
CA HIS A 59 8.08 -14.22 8.41
C HIS A 59 8.24 -15.14 7.21
N PHE A 60 9.32 -15.91 7.17
CA PHE A 60 9.58 -16.87 6.09
C PHE A 60 10.29 -18.11 6.63
N HIS A 61 10.11 -19.22 5.91
CA HIS A 61 10.70 -20.50 6.29
C HIS A 61 12.00 -20.74 5.54
N ILE A 62 13.09 -20.91 6.28
CA ILE A 62 14.35 -21.45 5.76
C ILE A 62 14.54 -22.83 6.38
N SER A 63 14.38 -23.87 5.56
CA SER A 63 14.46 -25.27 5.99
C SER A 63 13.46 -25.58 7.12
N LYS A 64 13.94 -25.90 8.33
CA LYS A 64 13.13 -26.20 9.52
C LYS A 64 12.97 -25.00 10.47
N LYS A 65 13.52 -23.82 10.14
CA LYS A 65 13.51 -22.64 11.00
C LYS A 65 12.63 -21.54 10.41
N VAL A 66 11.90 -20.85 11.29
CA VAL A 66 11.18 -19.61 10.97
C VAL A 66 12.15 -18.47 11.20
N GLU A 67 12.44 -17.73 10.14
CA GLU A 67 13.19 -16.48 10.19
C GLU A 67 12.23 -15.31 10.01
N LYS A 68 12.66 -14.12 10.48
CA LYS A 68 11.90 -12.89 10.31
C LYS A 68 12.82 -11.71 10.05
N GLU A 69 12.34 -10.80 9.22
CA GLU A 69 13.03 -9.53 8.93
C GLU A 69 12.03 -8.38 8.88
N PRO A 70 12.45 -7.13 9.16
CA PRO A 70 11.60 -5.97 8.95
C PRO A 70 11.13 -5.90 7.50
N LEU A 71 9.83 -5.67 7.30
CA LEU A 71 9.27 -5.57 5.96
C LEU A 71 9.77 -4.30 5.27
N ILE A 72 10.49 -4.47 4.16
CA ILE A 72 10.97 -3.37 3.32
C ILE A 72 10.01 -3.18 2.15
N VAL A 73 9.51 -1.95 1.98
CA VAL A 73 8.69 -1.55 0.84
C VAL A 73 9.56 -0.83 -0.18
N SER A 74 9.46 -1.21 -1.45
CA SER A 74 10.23 -0.54 -2.51
C SER A 74 9.74 0.89 -2.77
N ASN A 75 10.64 1.75 -3.25
CA ASN A 75 10.30 3.14 -3.63
C ASN A 75 9.13 3.20 -4.63
N ASN A 76 9.11 2.31 -5.62
CA ASN A 76 8.03 2.27 -6.60
C ASN A 76 6.68 1.90 -5.98
N GLN A 77 6.67 0.99 -5.00
CA GLN A 77 5.46 0.62 -4.27
C GLN A 77 4.96 1.80 -3.42
N ILE A 78 5.82 2.46 -2.63
CA ILE A 78 5.36 3.58 -1.78
C ILE A 78 4.87 4.77 -2.61
N GLU A 79 5.51 5.08 -3.74
CA GLU A 79 5.01 6.11 -4.66
C GLU A 79 3.66 5.73 -5.25
N SER A 80 3.50 4.48 -5.69
CA SER A 80 2.24 4.02 -6.24
C SER A 80 1.14 3.99 -5.17
N LEU A 81 1.45 3.63 -3.91
CA LEU A 81 0.53 3.73 -2.78
C LEU A 81 0.08 5.20 -2.58
N ARG A 82 1.04 6.14 -2.56
CA ARG A 82 0.76 7.59 -2.39
C ARG A 82 -0.18 8.10 -3.47
N ILE A 83 0.06 7.75 -4.73
CA ILE A 83 -0.77 8.19 -5.85
C ILE A 83 -2.20 7.64 -5.72
N ILE A 84 -2.36 6.34 -5.42
CA ILE A 84 -3.68 5.74 -5.28
C ILE A 84 -4.43 6.33 -4.09
N CYS A 85 -3.79 6.53 -2.93
CA CYS A 85 -4.46 7.10 -1.76
C CYS A 85 -4.89 8.56 -1.98
N LYS A 86 -4.09 9.32 -2.75
CA LYS A 86 -4.43 10.70 -3.13
C LYS A 86 -5.46 10.79 -4.25
N ALA A 87 -5.68 9.72 -5.00
CA ALA A 87 -6.65 9.73 -6.07
C ALA A 87 -8.05 9.81 -5.47
N ASP A 88 -8.73 10.93 -5.73
CA ASP A 88 -10.14 11.10 -5.41
C ASP A 88 -10.99 10.25 -6.38
N ALA A 89 -11.08 8.97 -6.09
CA ALA A 89 -11.79 7.98 -6.87
C ALA A 89 -12.55 7.04 -5.93
N ASP A 90 -13.86 6.97 -6.15
CA ASP A 90 -14.67 5.90 -5.59
C ASP A 90 -14.20 4.55 -6.15
N ASP A 91 -14.42 3.48 -5.40
CA ASP A 91 -14.11 2.10 -5.84
C ASP A 91 -12.61 1.75 -5.93
N ILE A 92 -11.75 2.42 -5.16
CA ILE A 92 -10.40 1.92 -4.84
C ILE A 92 -10.53 0.71 -3.90
N ILE A 93 -9.74 -0.33 -4.17
CA ILE A 93 -9.77 -1.57 -3.39
C ILE A 93 -8.53 -1.62 -2.49
N VAL A 94 -8.76 -1.81 -1.19
CA VAL A 94 -7.72 -2.07 -0.20
C VAL A 94 -8.07 -3.39 0.49
N SER A 95 -7.17 -4.36 0.43
CA SER A 95 -7.29 -5.67 1.05
C SER A 95 -6.05 -5.94 1.91
N ILE A 96 -6.25 -6.42 3.13
CA ILE A 96 -5.16 -6.89 3.99
C ILE A 96 -4.62 -8.22 3.44
N ASP A 97 -5.50 -9.01 2.82
CA ASP A 97 -5.11 -10.24 2.14
C ASP A 97 -4.48 -9.94 0.78
N GLU A 98 -3.53 -10.80 0.40
CA GLU A 98 -2.98 -10.79 -0.94
C GLU A 98 -4.00 -11.26 -1.97
N VAL A 99 -4.29 -10.41 -2.95
CA VAL A 99 -5.16 -10.78 -4.05
C VAL A 99 -4.30 -11.41 -5.14
N GLN A 100 -4.37 -12.75 -5.25
CA GLN A 100 -3.55 -13.54 -6.17
C GLN A 100 -3.51 -13.02 -7.62
N LYS A 101 -4.61 -12.42 -8.10
CA LYS A 101 -4.69 -11.83 -9.45
C LYS A 101 -3.69 -10.70 -9.70
N PHE A 102 -3.21 -10.02 -8.67
CA PHE A 102 -2.25 -8.94 -8.77
C PHE A 102 -0.82 -9.36 -8.42
N GLN A 103 -0.59 -10.62 -8.00
CA GLN A 103 0.76 -11.13 -7.74
C GLN A 103 1.50 -11.52 -9.04
N LYS A 104 0.75 -11.98 -10.04
CA LYS A 104 1.28 -12.51 -11.31
C LYS A 104 0.49 -11.94 -12.48
N GLY A 105 1.19 -11.53 -13.52
CA GLY A 105 0.57 -11.00 -14.73
C GLY A 105 1.48 -10.03 -15.46
N GLN A 106 0.88 -9.17 -16.26
CA GLN A 106 1.60 -8.16 -17.01
C GLN A 106 1.91 -6.97 -16.10
N ALA A 107 3.19 -6.68 -15.91
CA ALA A 107 3.65 -5.47 -15.24
C ALA A 107 3.43 -4.27 -16.15
N VAL A 108 2.78 -3.25 -15.61
CA VAL A 108 2.40 -2.07 -16.35
C VAL A 108 2.61 -0.79 -15.54
N ARG A 109 2.69 0.33 -16.24
CA ARG A 109 2.68 1.68 -15.69
C ARG A 109 1.49 2.44 -16.26
N ILE A 110 0.76 3.13 -15.39
CA ILE A 110 -0.30 4.04 -15.81
C ILE A 110 0.33 5.36 -16.25
N VAL A 111 0.02 5.82 -17.47
CA VAL A 111 0.62 7.03 -18.06
C VAL A 111 -0.32 8.23 -18.13
N GLU A 112 -1.61 8.02 -17.89
CA GLU A 112 -2.65 9.05 -17.96
C GLU A 112 -3.69 8.93 -16.84
N GLY A 113 -4.47 10.00 -16.64
CA GLY A 113 -5.56 10.06 -15.66
C GLY A 113 -5.09 10.22 -14.21
N LYS A 114 -6.03 10.06 -13.27
CA LYS A 114 -5.83 10.29 -11.82
C LYS A 114 -4.76 9.38 -11.19
N PHE A 115 -4.49 8.23 -11.80
CA PHE A 115 -3.55 7.23 -11.32
C PHE A 115 -2.21 7.25 -12.07
N LYS A 116 -1.93 8.29 -12.87
CA LYS A 116 -0.67 8.42 -13.62
C LYS A 116 0.54 8.25 -12.69
N GLY A 117 1.47 7.39 -13.09
CA GLY A 117 2.69 7.05 -12.36
C GLY A 117 2.59 5.74 -11.56
N VAL A 118 1.39 5.22 -11.28
CA VAL A 118 1.22 3.93 -10.62
C VAL A 118 1.82 2.82 -11.48
N THR A 119 2.66 2.01 -10.86
CA THR A 119 3.23 0.81 -11.47
C THR A 119 2.76 -0.42 -10.71
N GLY A 120 2.30 -1.45 -11.42
CA GLY A 120 1.75 -2.65 -10.79
C GLY A 120 1.38 -3.73 -11.81
N ILE A 121 0.58 -4.69 -11.39
CA ILE A 121 0.07 -5.76 -12.27
C ILE A 121 -1.34 -5.39 -12.74
N VAL A 122 -1.57 -5.42 -14.05
CA VAL A 122 -2.93 -5.26 -14.61
C VAL A 122 -3.68 -6.57 -14.52
N ALA A 123 -4.92 -6.53 -14.02
CA ALA A 123 -5.82 -7.67 -13.99
C ALA A 123 -7.28 -7.25 -14.01
N ARG A 124 -8.16 -8.18 -14.38
CA ARG A 124 -9.61 -8.02 -14.22
C ARG A 124 -10.05 -8.50 -12.83
N TYR A 125 -10.49 -7.57 -11.99
CA TYR A 125 -10.91 -7.83 -10.61
C TYR A 125 -12.17 -7.03 -10.28
N GLN A 126 -13.16 -7.71 -9.68
CA GLN A 126 -14.53 -7.18 -9.51
C GLN A 126 -15.07 -6.59 -10.82
N GLU A 127 -15.02 -7.40 -11.89
CA GLU A 127 -15.52 -7.10 -13.25
C GLU A 127 -14.82 -5.96 -14.00
N GLN A 128 -13.98 -5.16 -13.34
CA GLN A 128 -13.24 -4.03 -13.91
C GLN A 128 -11.77 -4.36 -14.16
N GLN A 129 -11.17 -3.68 -15.13
CA GLN A 129 -9.72 -3.66 -15.33
C GLN A 129 -9.06 -2.70 -14.35
N ARG A 130 -8.13 -3.22 -13.55
CA ARG A 130 -7.46 -2.45 -12.50
C ARG A 130 -5.97 -2.74 -12.53
N VAL A 131 -5.18 -1.80 -12.00
CA VAL A 131 -3.76 -2.03 -11.72
C VAL A 131 -3.60 -2.21 -10.21
N GLY A 132 -3.07 -3.35 -9.80
CA GLY A 132 -2.87 -3.70 -8.40
C GLY A 132 -1.39 -3.69 -8.01
N ILE A 133 -1.15 -3.28 -6.77
CA ILE A 133 0.12 -3.31 -6.08
C ILE A 133 -0.01 -4.31 -4.92
N VAL A 134 0.89 -5.27 -4.87
CA VAL A 134 1.00 -6.22 -3.76
C VAL A 134 2.24 -5.85 -2.95
N ILE A 135 2.05 -5.61 -1.65
CA ILE A 135 3.13 -5.59 -0.66
C ILE A 135 3.01 -6.89 0.12
N ASP A 136 3.89 -7.81 -0.21
CA ASP A 136 3.92 -9.19 0.30
C ASP A 136 3.94 -9.22 1.84
N GLY A 137 2.99 -9.94 2.42
CA GLY A 137 2.77 -10.03 3.86
C GLY A 137 2.14 -8.80 4.52
N LEU A 138 1.72 -7.78 3.77
CA LEU A 138 1.11 -6.56 4.31
C LEU A 138 -0.28 -6.26 3.73
N LEU A 139 -0.37 -6.02 2.42
CA LEU A 139 -1.61 -5.62 1.77
C LEU A 139 -1.57 -5.79 0.25
N THR A 140 -2.75 -5.79 -0.35
CA THR A 140 -2.96 -5.47 -1.76
C THR A 140 -3.81 -4.22 -1.90
N MET A 141 -3.39 -3.31 -2.78
CA MET A 141 -4.18 -2.16 -3.17
C MET A 141 -4.34 -2.09 -4.68
N ALA A 142 -5.55 -1.83 -5.15
CA ALA A 142 -5.86 -1.72 -6.56
C ALA A 142 -6.62 -0.44 -6.89
N THR A 143 -6.30 0.14 -8.04
CA THR A 143 -6.98 1.32 -8.57
C THR A 143 -8.47 1.07 -8.80
N ALA A 144 -9.23 2.15 -9.00
CA ALA A 144 -10.49 2.09 -9.75
C ALA A 144 -10.24 1.62 -11.20
N TYR A 145 -11.29 1.52 -12.02
CA TYR A 145 -11.18 1.16 -13.43
C TYR A 145 -10.11 1.98 -14.19
N ILE A 146 -9.26 1.31 -14.96
CA ILE A 146 -8.24 1.92 -15.82
C ILE A 146 -8.48 1.53 -17.29
N PRO A 147 -8.65 2.51 -18.20
CA PRO A 147 -8.71 2.26 -19.65
C PRO A 147 -7.41 1.65 -20.20
N ASN A 148 -7.51 0.77 -21.20
CA ASN A 148 -6.34 0.19 -21.89
C ASN A 148 -5.39 1.24 -22.45
N ALA A 149 -5.92 2.34 -22.98
CA ALA A 149 -5.12 3.42 -23.55
C ALA A 149 -4.22 4.12 -22.52
N PHE A 150 -4.50 3.98 -21.22
CA PHE A 150 -3.75 4.65 -20.16
C PHE A 150 -2.61 3.79 -19.61
N ILE A 151 -2.39 2.61 -20.18
CA ILE A 151 -1.48 1.59 -19.64
C ILE A 151 -0.34 1.33 -20.63
N GLU A 152 0.89 1.39 -20.13
CA GLU A 152 2.09 0.96 -20.85
C GLU A 152 2.69 -0.28 -20.19
N VAL A 153 3.13 -1.24 -21.01
CA VAL A 153 3.82 -2.44 -20.50
C VAL A 153 5.23 -2.09 -20.05
N VAL A 154 5.57 -2.45 -18.81
CA VAL A 154 6.94 -2.32 -18.31
C VAL A 154 7.73 -3.52 -18.80
N LYS A 155 8.64 -3.28 -19.75
CA LYS A 155 9.61 -4.30 -20.17
C LYS A 155 10.63 -4.48 -19.05
N LYS A 156 10.83 -5.73 -18.64
CA LYS A 156 11.95 -6.12 -17.77
C LYS A 156 13.26 -6.02 -18.52
#